data_AF-A0A955A6K1-F1
#
_entry.id   AF-A0A955A6K1-F1
#
_cell.length_a   1.000
_cell.length_b   1.000
_cell.length_c   1.000
_cell.angle_alpha   90.00
_cell.angle_beta   90.00
_cell.angle_gamma   90.00
#
_symmetry.space_group_name_H-M   'P 1'
#
loop_
_entity.id
_entity.type
_entity.pdbx_description
1 polymer ?
#
loop_
_entity_poly.entity_id
_entity_poly.type
_entity_poly.pdbx_seq_one_letter_code
_entity_poly.pdbx_strand_id
1 'polypeptide(L)'
;MHIVMVNWARIWDGTTSGGGVNGYAQGLSLALKERGHKISWLCGGRVTECVTETDAPGPLRIDRHADWLGVHVFEVINSPVLAPSLDQFRDPAGEVSQPELERVVGGLFEAMRPDVVHFHNLEGFSVGCVLQAKQAGASVVFSLHNYHTLCPQVYLMRGHRTPCRCYDSGKACETCIDAPDPRVQRLKQIRVIPAEPTPPPSSSRDTLRTLRTAFSRAFSREPTPELNGSHLKVPNQVTPAEKPLTRPCRNKLDFTAAFSFSDDDSRGMTRQFLAESAPRAWQNAGDTEWQIVSNTPESDPTFDPTTLLDSDANPYAHRRHAMIAMLNSCDRVLAVSSFVRDLYLRMGVDSSRIHAITIGTRMPALAERHAELAFAPRPIAQDPTRPVRLCFMGANHWYKGLPMLADALELLTPEYLRRFHLAVHAFGFDSIAWRFKRLEPRLAGLEIGGSYHPPDVPWICGGRDLGLVPSVWWDNGPQTVMEFLACGVPVLGANLGGIPDFVVDGHNGLLHRGNDRHDLAHTLVDIARNPHQLDRLRTNVQTPKTMETHAAEMEAEYSAVKRSQTQSSHVSS
;
A
#
# COMPACT_ATOMS: atom_id res chain seq x y z
N MET A 1 -25.37 8.33 1.20
CA MET A 1 -25.23 7.28 0.16
C MET A 1 -25.05 5.93 0.83
N HIS A 2 -25.40 4.84 0.15
CA HIS A 2 -24.96 3.48 0.49
C HIS A 2 -23.72 3.15 -0.36
N ILE A 3 -22.57 3.06 0.30
CA ILE A 3 -21.26 2.82 -0.33
C ILE A 3 -20.78 1.42 0.06
N VAL A 4 -20.40 0.62 -0.93
CA VAL A 4 -19.76 -0.69 -0.71
C VAL A 4 -18.27 -0.56 -0.93
N MET A 5 -17.49 -0.88 0.09
CA MET A 5 -16.03 -0.91 0.07
C MET A 5 -15.58 -2.34 -0.20
N VAL A 6 -14.90 -2.58 -1.32
CA VAL A 6 -14.41 -3.91 -1.70
C VAL A 6 -12.92 -3.98 -1.44
N ASN A 7 -12.51 -4.94 -0.61
CA ASN A 7 -11.13 -5.25 -0.30
C ASN A 7 -10.99 -6.73 0.09
N TRP A 8 -9.86 -7.36 -0.17
CA TRP A 8 -9.70 -8.79 0.13
C TRP A 8 -9.53 -9.11 1.61
N ALA A 9 -8.97 -8.18 2.39
CA ALA A 9 -8.75 -8.35 3.81
C ALA A 9 -10.04 -8.04 4.60
N ARG A 10 -10.20 -8.70 5.75
CA ARG A 10 -11.30 -8.42 6.67
C ARG A 10 -11.06 -7.08 7.35
N ILE A 11 -12.13 -6.31 7.53
CA ILE A 11 -12.04 -4.96 8.10
C ILE A 11 -11.49 -4.96 9.53
N TRP A 12 -11.78 -5.99 10.33
CA TRP A 12 -11.33 -6.07 11.72
C TRP A 12 -9.86 -6.49 11.88
N ASP A 13 -9.24 -7.04 10.83
CA ASP A 13 -7.81 -7.38 10.88
C ASP A 13 -6.93 -6.11 10.85
N GLY A 14 -7.49 -4.96 10.42
CA GLY A 14 -6.76 -3.70 10.35
C GLY A 14 -5.47 -3.82 9.54
N THR A 15 -4.36 -3.27 10.04
CA THR A 15 -3.07 -3.33 9.33
C THR A 15 -2.36 -4.68 9.41
N THR A 16 -2.85 -5.63 10.22
CA THR A 16 -2.22 -6.96 10.36
C THR A 16 -2.44 -7.85 9.13
N SER A 17 -3.49 -7.59 8.36
CA SER A 17 -3.80 -8.24 7.09
C SER A 17 -4.07 -7.17 6.03
N GLY A 18 -3.42 -7.27 4.86
CA GLY A 18 -3.52 -6.25 3.81
C GLY A 18 -2.76 -4.95 4.08
N GLY A 19 -2.02 -4.85 5.19
CA GLY A 19 -1.08 -3.76 5.48
C GLY A 19 -1.72 -2.38 5.49
N GLY A 20 -0.98 -1.38 5.01
CA GLY A 20 -1.41 0.01 4.97
C GLY A 20 -2.68 0.26 4.16
N VAL A 21 -2.95 -0.57 3.14
CA VAL A 21 -4.15 -0.45 2.29
C VAL A 21 -5.42 -0.78 3.08
N ASN A 22 -5.40 -1.88 3.85
CA ASN A 22 -6.52 -2.24 4.69
C ASN A 22 -6.73 -1.21 5.82
N GLY A 23 -5.64 -0.73 6.43
CA GLY A 23 -5.71 0.36 7.42
C GLY A 23 -6.29 1.66 6.87
N TYR A 24 -5.92 2.03 5.64
CA TYR A 24 -6.51 3.17 4.94
C TYR A 24 -8.00 2.97 4.64
N ALA A 25 -8.38 1.84 4.04
CA ALA A 25 -9.77 1.56 3.68
C ALA A 25 -10.68 1.46 4.93
N GLN A 26 -10.15 0.91 6.03
CA GLN A 26 -10.79 0.91 7.34
C GLN A 26 -11.04 2.35 7.84
N GLY A 27 -10.00 3.19 7.83
CA GLY A 27 -10.11 4.59 8.25
C GLY A 27 -11.10 5.39 7.40
N LEU A 28 -11.05 5.23 6.08
CA LEU A 28 -11.97 5.89 5.15
C LEU A 28 -13.42 5.44 5.39
N SER A 29 -13.65 4.16 5.66
CA SER A 29 -14.98 3.62 5.96
C SER A 29 -15.58 4.28 7.20
N LEU A 30 -14.78 4.43 8.27
CA LEU A 30 -15.24 5.08 9.50
C LEU A 30 -15.50 6.58 9.29
N ALA A 31 -14.59 7.28 8.61
CA ALA A 31 -14.76 8.71 8.33
C ALA A 31 -15.98 8.99 7.43
N LEU A 32 -16.23 8.18 6.39
CA LEU A 32 -17.44 8.31 5.55
C LEU A 32 -18.73 8.00 6.34
N LYS A 33 -18.67 7.04 7.27
CA LYS A 33 -19.80 6.73 8.16
C LYS A 33 -20.12 7.90 9.10
N GLU A 34 -19.10 8.55 9.68
CA GLU A 34 -19.27 9.75 10.51
C GLU A 34 -19.90 10.91 9.72
N ARG A 35 -19.70 10.94 8.40
CA ARG A 35 -20.37 11.87 7.48
C ARG A 35 -21.81 11.45 7.11
N GLY A 36 -22.37 10.44 7.78
CA GLY A 36 -23.76 10.01 7.61
C GLY A 36 -23.99 9.06 6.43
N HIS A 37 -22.94 8.44 5.88
CA HIS A 37 -23.11 7.41 4.86
C HIS A 37 -23.30 6.01 5.46
N LYS A 38 -24.06 5.18 4.76
CA LYS A 38 -24.19 3.76 5.06
C LYS A 38 -23.05 3.02 4.37
N ILE A 39 -22.23 2.32 5.14
CA ILE A 39 -21.06 1.60 4.61
C ILE A 39 -21.27 0.10 4.72
N SER A 40 -21.09 -0.59 3.60
CA SER A 40 -20.91 -2.04 3.55
C SER A 40 -19.47 -2.37 3.19
N TRP A 41 -18.92 -3.41 3.79
CA TRP A 41 -17.61 -3.98 3.44
C TRP A 41 -17.81 -5.34 2.81
N LEU A 42 -17.16 -5.59 1.67
CA LEU A 42 -17.16 -6.88 1.00
C LEU A 42 -15.71 -7.38 0.86
N CYS A 43 -15.44 -8.56 1.43
CA CYS A 43 -14.15 -9.24 1.31
C CYS A 43 -14.29 -10.69 0.83
N GLY A 44 -13.17 -11.34 0.48
CA GLY A 44 -13.18 -12.68 -0.10
C GLY A 44 -11.79 -13.23 -0.38
N GLY A 45 -11.74 -14.52 -0.75
CA GLY A 45 -10.50 -15.18 -1.21
C GLY A 45 -9.59 -15.76 -0.12
N ARG A 46 -9.98 -15.66 1.16
CA ARG A 46 -9.17 -16.14 2.31
C ARG A 46 -9.74 -17.33 3.06
N VAL A 47 -10.98 -17.72 2.76
CA VAL A 47 -11.68 -18.76 3.51
C VAL A 47 -12.14 -19.83 2.54
N THR A 48 -11.67 -21.04 2.81
CA THR A 48 -12.24 -22.26 2.23
C THR A 48 -12.88 -23.05 3.36
N GLU A 49 -14.12 -23.47 3.22
CA GLU A 49 -14.83 -24.32 4.17
C GLU A 49 -15.17 -25.65 3.51
N CYS A 50 -14.82 -26.73 4.19
CA CYS A 50 -15.12 -28.11 3.77
C CYS A 50 -15.81 -28.86 4.92
N VAL A 51 -16.58 -29.90 4.58
CA VAL A 51 -17.22 -30.78 5.58
C VAL A 51 -16.17 -31.68 6.25
N THR A 52 -15.15 -32.10 5.51
CA THR A 52 -13.93 -32.75 6.02
C THR A 52 -12.68 -32.22 5.28
N GLU A 53 -11.47 -32.44 5.81
CA GLU A 53 -10.21 -31.98 5.19
C GLU A 53 -9.95 -32.58 3.78
N THR A 54 -10.63 -33.67 3.43
CA THR A 54 -10.51 -34.36 2.14
C THR A 54 -11.62 -34.04 1.15
N ASP A 55 -12.66 -33.31 1.57
CA ASP A 55 -13.79 -32.99 0.71
C ASP A 55 -13.48 -31.83 -0.24
N ALA A 56 -14.20 -31.80 -1.37
CA ALA A 56 -14.26 -30.61 -2.20
C ALA A 56 -14.76 -29.40 -1.37
N PRO A 57 -14.31 -28.18 -1.69
CA PRO A 57 -14.85 -26.98 -1.07
C PRO A 57 -16.38 -26.99 -1.09
N GLY A 58 -16.99 -26.56 0.02
CA GLY A 58 -18.43 -26.35 0.09
C GLY A 58 -18.91 -25.31 -0.95
N PRO A 59 -20.22 -25.07 -1.04
CA PRO A 59 -20.76 -24.14 -2.03
C PRO A 59 -20.19 -22.73 -1.86
N LEU A 60 -19.93 -22.06 -2.99
CA LEU A 60 -19.63 -20.65 -3.04
C LEU A 60 -20.83 -19.85 -2.54
N ARG A 61 -20.61 -18.99 -1.55
CA ARG A 61 -21.68 -18.18 -0.94
C ARG A 61 -21.14 -16.90 -0.34
N ILE A 62 -22.05 -16.03 0.09
CA ILE A 62 -21.72 -14.82 0.83
C ILE A 62 -22.32 -14.94 2.23
N ASP A 63 -21.46 -14.83 3.24
CA ASP A 63 -21.87 -14.80 4.63
C ASP A 63 -21.90 -13.35 5.14
N ARG A 64 -22.90 -13.05 5.97
CA ARG A 64 -23.03 -11.77 6.68
C ARG A 64 -22.48 -11.92 8.09
N HIS A 65 -21.37 -11.25 8.36
CA HIS A 65 -20.75 -11.18 9.69
C HIS A 65 -21.44 -10.17 10.59
N ALA A 66 -21.13 -10.15 11.89
CA ALA A 66 -21.57 -9.07 12.77
C ALA A 66 -21.09 -7.70 12.26
N ASP A 67 -21.85 -6.64 12.55
CA ASP A 67 -21.45 -5.29 12.20
C ASP A 67 -20.17 -4.90 12.94
N TRP A 68 -19.21 -4.33 12.21
CA TRP A 68 -17.96 -3.87 12.78
C TRP A 68 -17.99 -2.35 12.90
N LEU A 69 -18.13 -1.84 14.12
CA LEU A 69 -18.27 -0.39 14.40
C LEU A 69 -19.36 0.30 13.55
N GLY A 70 -20.44 -0.45 13.25
CA GLY A 70 -21.56 -0.02 12.42
C GLY A 70 -21.30 -0.06 10.91
N VAL A 71 -20.25 -0.73 10.45
CA VAL A 71 -20.03 -1.11 9.04
C VAL A 71 -20.62 -2.50 8.81
N HIS A 72 -21.42 -2.66 7.74
CA HIS A 72 -22.04 -3.94 7.40
C HIS A 72 -21.08 -4.86 6.65
N VAL A 73 -20.67 -5.97 7.26
CA VAL A 73 -19.59 -6.80 6.70
C VAL A 73 -20.09 -8.08 6.04
N PHE A 74 -19.68 -8.29 4.80
CA PHE A 74 -19.99 -9.45 3.98
C PHE A 74 -18.70 -10.11 3.53
N GLU A 75 -18.66 -11.45 3.53
CA GLU A 75 -17.49 -12.20 3.09
C GLU A 75 -17.89 -13.29 2.09
N VAL A 76 -17.18 -13.36 0.97
CA VAL A 76 -17.28 -14.47 0.01
C VAL A 76 -16.54 -15.68 0.58
N ILE A 77 -17.28 -16.75 0.87
CA ILE A 77 -16.75 -18.03 1.33
C ILE A 77 -16.56 -18.96 0.15
N ASN A 78 -15.45 -19.70 0.11
CA ASN A 78 -15.07 -20.60 -0.99
C ASN A 78 -14.86 -19.87 -2.33
N SER A 79 -14.38 -18.63 -2.32
CA SER A 79 -14.06 -17.91 -3.56
C SER A 79 -13.11 -18.74 -4.45
N PRO A 80 -13.42 -18.90 -5.75
CA PRO A 80 -12.51 -19.56 -6.68
C PRO A 80 -11.25 -18.74 -6.96
N VAL A 81 -11.26 -17.45 -6.67
CA VAL A 81 -10.08 -16.56 -6.75
C VAL A 81 -9.50 -16.40 -5.35
N LEU A 82 -8.21 -16.69 -5.19
CA LEU A 82 -7.53 -16.60 -3.90
C LEU A 82 -7.01 -15.18 -3.62
N ALA A 83 -6.91 -14.88 -2.33
CA ALA A 83 -6.22 -13.70 -1.82
C ALA A 83 -5.27 -14.10 -0.66
N PRO A 84 -4.06 -13.54 -0.59
CA PRO A 84 -3.52 -12.48 -1.45
C PRO A 84 -3.11 -12.96 -2.86
N SER A 85 -2.81 -12.05 -3.79
CA SER A 85 -2.54 -12.37 -5.22
C SER A 85 -1.44 -13.40 -5.42
N LEU A 86 -0.48 -13.47 -4.49
CA LEU A 86 0.61 -14.46 -4.55
C LEU A 86 0.08 -15.90 -4.53
N ASP A 87 -1.03 -16.16 -3.83
CA ASP A 87 -1.68 -17.47 -3.79
C ASP A 87 -2.43 -17.78 -5.09
N GLN A 88 -2.86 -16.74 -5.83
CA GLN A 88 -3.55 -16.85 -7.12
C GLN A 88 -2.59 -16.80 -8.32
N PHE A 89 -1.31 -16.48 -8.10
CA PHE A 89 -0.36 -16.09 -9.17
C PHE A 89 -0.31 -17.07 -10.35
N ARG A 90 -0.31 -18.38 -10.09
CA ARG A 90 -0.24 -19.44 -11.14
C ARG A 90 -1.55 -19.67 -11.88
N ASP A 91 -2.63 -19.02 -11.50
CA ASP A 91 -3.93 -19.03 -12.18
C ASP A 91 -4.40 -17.60 -12.50
N PRO A 92 -3.72 -16.89 -13.41
CA PRO A 92 -4.09 -15.53 -13.78
C PRO A 92 -5.44 -15.45 -14.50
N ALA A 93 -5.90 -16.53 -15.13
CA ALA A 93 -7.19 -16.59 -15.82
C ALA A 93 -8.36 -16.51 -14.84
N GLY A 94 -8.22 -17.09 -13.63
CA GLY A 94 -9.22 -16.99 -12.58
C GLY A 94 -9.52 -15.55 -12.14
N GLU A 95 -8.57 -14.62 -12.26
CA GLU A 95 -8.81 -13.20 -11.97
C GLU A 95 -9.54 -12.47 -13.11
N VAL A 96 -9.60 -13.06 -14.30
CA VAL A 96 -10.31 -12.48 -15.47
C VAL A 96 -11.79 -12.81 -15.42
N SER A 97 -12.15 -14.07 -15.24
CA SER A 97 -13.57 -14.46 -15.16
C SER A 97 -13.81 -15.69 -14.29
N GLN A 98 -14.84 -15.58 -13.45
CA GLN A 98 -15.39 -16.65 -12.61
C GLN A 98 -16.91 -16.50 -12.56
N PRO A 99 -17.66 -17.10 -13.52
CA PRO A 99 -19.09 -16.84 -13.68
C PRO A 99 -19.94 -17.12 -12.43
N GLU A 100 -19.60 -18.14 -11.66
CA GLU A 100 -20.33 -18.45 -10.41
C GLU A 100 -20.10 -17.38 -9.34
N LEU A 101 -18.85 -16.93 -9.17
CA LEU A 101 -18.49 -15.84 -8.26
C LEU A 101 -19.17 -14.54 -8.66
N GLU A 102 -19.12 -14.22 -9.95
CA GLU A 102 -19.76 -13.04 -10.53
C GLU A 102 -21.25 -13.05 -10.28
N ARG A 103 -21.93 -14.18 -10.49
CA ARG A 103 -23.36 -14.33 -10.22
C ARG A 103 -23.69 -14.12 -8.75
N VAL A 104 -22.91 -14.70 -7.83
CA VAL A 104 -23.13 -14.58 -6.38
C VAL A 104 -22.90 -13.14 -5.89
N VAL A 105 -21.83 -12.50 -6.33
CA VAL A 105 -21.51 -11.10 -6.01
C VAL A 105 -22.51 -10.14 -6.65
N GLY A 106 -22.92 -10.39 -7.90
CA GLY A 106 -23.95 -9.62 -8.59
C GLY A 106 -25.29 -9.66 -7.87
N GLY A 107 -25.74 -10.84 -7.44
CA GLY A 107 -26.96 -10.98 -6.64
C GLY A 107 -26.91 -10.20 -5.31
N LEU A 108 -25.73 -10.10 -4.68
CA LEU A 108 -25.54 -9.24 -3.51
C LEU A 108 -25.70 -7.75 -3.88
N PHE A 109 -25.08 -7.29 -4.97
CA PHE A 109 -25.21 -5.90 -5.40
C PHE A 109 -26.63 -5.54 -5.83
N GLU A 110 -27.34 -6.42 -6.54
CA GLU A 110 -28.74 -6.25 -6.89
C GLU A 110 -29.64 -6.14 -5.65
N ALA A 111 -29.39 -6.97 -4.62
CA ALA A 111 -30.14 -6.93 -3.37
C ALA A 111 -29.84 -5.66 -2.55
N MET A 112 -28.59 -5.20 -2.53
CA MET A 112 -28.20 -4.00 -1.78
C MET A 112 -28.58 -2.70 -2.48
N ARG A 113 -28.58 -2.68 -3.82
CA ARG A 113 -28.68 -1.48 -4.66
C ARG A 113 -27.75 -0.35 -4.20
N PRO A 114 -26.43 -0.58 -4.14
CA PRO A 114 -25.49 0.43 -3.66
C PRO A 114 -25.46 1.63 -4.61
N ASP A 115 -25.29 2.82 -4.03
CA ASP A 115 -25.07 4.04 -4.79
C ASP A 115 -23.68 4.02 -5.45
N VAL A 116 -22.70 3.51 -4.72
CA VAL A 116 -21.28 3.44 -5.12
C VAL A 116 -20.69 2.10 -4.69
N VAL A 117 -19.92 1.48 -5.57
CA VAL A 117 -19.00 0.39 -5.23
C VAL A 117 -17.57 0.87 -5.44
N HIS A 118 -16.79 0.92 -4.37
CA HIS A 118 -15.41 1.37 -4.37
C HIS A 118 -14.46 0.20 -4.15
N PHE A 119 -13.75 -0.18 -5.21
CA PHE A 119 -12.71 -1.21 -5.16
C PHE A 119 -11.40 -0.61 -4.69
N HIS A 120 -10.90 -1.12 -3.56
CA HIS A 120 -9.55 -0.83 -3.08
C HIS A 120 -8.54 -1.87 -3.56
N ASN A 121 -9.05 -3.06 -3.90
CA ASN A 121 -8.28 -4.14 -4.46
C ASN A 121 -9.20 -5.14 -5.14
N LEU A 122 -8.68 -5.86 -6.14
CA LEU A 122 -9.43 -6.91 -6.84
C LEU A 122 -9.07 -8.32 -6.35
N GLU A 123 -7.97 -8.49 -5.61
CA GLU A 123 -7.57 -9.78 -5.03
C GLU A 123 -8.76 -10.52 -4.40
N GLY A 124 -8.90 -11.82 -4.67
CA GLY A 124 -10.05 -12.61 -4.21
C GLY A 124 -11.34 -12.46 -5.02
N PHE A 125 -11.34 -11.60 -6.04
CA PHE A 125 -12.45 -11.34 -6.97
C PHE A 125 -11.99 -11.44 -8.45
N SER A 126 -12.94 -11.60 -9.37
CA SER A 126 -12.68 -11.52 -10.82
C SER A 126 -13.01 -10.13 -11.38
N VAL A 127 -12.46 -9.79 -12.55
CA VAL A 127 -12.85 -8.60 -13.32
C VAL A 127 -14.36 -8.51 -13.52
N GLY A 128 -15.03 -9.64 -13.75
CA GLY A 128 -16.48 -9.67 -13.91
C GLY A 128 -17.25 -9.15 -12.69
N CYS A 129 -16.70 -9.25 -11.47
CA CYS A 129 -17.35 -8.70 -10.27
C CYS A 129 -17.48 -7.16 -10.34
N VAL A 130 -16.54 -6.48 -11.00
CA VAL A 130 -16.61 -5.03 -11.24
C VAL A 130 -17.74 -4.70 -12.23
N LEU A 131 -17.90 -5.53 -13.27
CA LEU A 131 -18.99 -5.37 -14.25
C LEU A 131 -20.36 -5.62 -13.61
N GLN A 132 -20.46 -6.58 -12.69
CA GLN A 132 -21.68 -6.86 -11.94
C GLN A 132 -22.13 -5.66 -11.08
N ALA A 133 -21.19 -4.94 -10.46
CA ALA A 133 -21.52 -3.70 -9.75
C ALA A 133 -22.17 -2.65 -10.67
N LYS A 134 -21.68 -2.52 -11.90
CA LYS A 134 -22.28 -1.63 -12.91
C LYS A 134 -23.65 -2.09 -13.36
N GLN A 135 -23.83 -3.39 -13.59
CA GLN A 135 -25.13 -3.97 -13.97
C GLN A 135 -26.19 -3.77 -12.89
N ALA A 136 -25.80 -3.76 -11.61
CA ALA A 136 -26.66 -3.41 -10.49
C ALA A 136 -27.00 -1.90 -10.39
N GLY A 137 -26.46 -1.07 -11.30
CA GLY A 137 -26.74 0.37 -11.38
C GLY A 137 -25.87 1.25 -10.46
N ALA A 138 -24.78 0.71 -9.90
CA ALA A 138 -23.89 1.48 -9.04
C ALA A 138 -22.89 2.31 -9.84
N SER A 139 -22.47 3.45 -9.29
CA SER A 139 -21.24 4.10 -9.74
C SER A 139 -20.02 3.32 -9.24
N VAL A 140 -19.09 2.99 -10.11
CA VAL A 140 -17.92 2.19 -9.79
C VAL A 140 -16.66 3.04 -9.73
N VAL A 141 -16.01 3.02 -8.58
CA VAL A 141 -14.74 3.70 -8.33
C VAL A 141 -13.67 2.66 -8.05
N PHE A 142 -12.45 2.85 -8.56
CA PHE A 142 -11.32 1.97 -8.30
C PHE A 142 -10.12 2.78 -7.81
N SER A 143 -9.60 2.49 -6.61
CA SER A 143 -8.36 3.10 -6.12
C SER A 143 -7.15 2.19 -6.37
N LEU A 144 -6.11 2.73 -7.01
CA LEU A 144 -4.87 2.05 -7.33
C LEU A 144 -3.87 2.12 -6.17
N HIS A 145 -4.06 1.26 -5.17
CA HIS A 145 -3.19 1.19 -3.98
C HIS A 145 -1.87 0.45 -4.20
N ASN A 146 -1.83 -0.41 -5.21
CA ASN A 146 -0.68 -1.23 -5.57
C ASN A 146 -0.70 -1.49 -7.09
N TYR A 147 0.20 -2.33 -7.59
CA TYR A 147 0.26 -2.64 -9.03
C TYR A 147 -0.43 -3.96 -9.41
N HIS A 148 -1.33 -4.52 -8.60
CA HIS A 148 -2.00 -5.81 -8.88
C HIS A 148 -2.64 -5.86 -10.28
N THR A 149 -3.32 -4.79 -10.69
CA THR A 149 -3.96 -4.70 -12.01
C THR A 149 -2.96 -4.75 -13.18
N LEU A 150 -1.70 -4.37 -12.96
CA LEU A 150 -0.61 -4.51 -13.96
C LEU A 150 0.22 -5.78 -13.74
N CYS A 151 0.40 -6.20 -12.50
CA CYS A 151 1.41 -7.14 -12.05
C CYS A 151 0.77 -8.17 -11.11
N PRO A 152 0.67 -9.45 -11.50
CA PRO A 152 0.02 -10.48 -10.68
C PRO A 152 0.70 -10.69 -9.31
N GLN A 153 1.98 -10.36 -9.18
CA GLN A 153 2.71 -10.38 -7.90
C GLN A 153 2.61 -9.06 -7.10
N VAL A 154 1.84 -8.06 -7.56
CA VAL A 154 1.57 -6.77 -6.91
C VAL A 154 2.70 -5.71 -6.97
N TYR A 155 3.97 -6.08 -7.09
CA TYR A 155 5.09 -5.15 -6.86
C TYR A 155 5.79 -4.55 -8.09
N LEU A 156 5.49 -4.98 -9.32
CA LEU A 156 6.30 -4.63 -10.51
C LEU A 156 7.80 -4.94 -10.32
N MET A 157 8.14 -6.11 -9.77
CA MET A 157 9.54 -6.50 -9.52
C MET A 157 9.83 -7.95 -9.93
N ARG A 158 10.64 -8.20 -10.95
CA ARG A 158 11.08 -9.55 -11.31
C ARG A 158 11.75 -10.26 -10.12
N GLY A 159 11.24 -11.42 -9.74
CA GLY A 159 11.75 -12.21 -8.61
C GLY A 159 11.70 -11.50 -7.24
N HIS A 160 10.87 -10.47 -7.08
CA HIS A 160 10.90 -9.55 -5.92
C HIS A 160 12.23 -8.82 -5.71
N ARG A 161 13.12 -8.80 -6.71
CA ARG A 161 14.50 -8.28 -6.61
C ARG A 161 14.76 -7.10 -7.53
N THR A 162 14.38 -7.22 -8.79
CA THR A 162 14.72 -6.24 -9.83
C THR A 162 13.45 -5.58 -10.37
N PRO A 163 13.37 -4.25 -10.48
CA PRO A 163 12.23 -3.57 -11.09
C PRO A 163 11.86 -4.14 -12.47
N CYS A 164 10.58 -4.38 -12.70
CA CYS A 164 10.06 -4.93 -13.94
C CYS A 164 9.72 -3.80 -14.91
N ARG A 165 10.48 -3.69 -16.01
CA ARG A 165 10.30 -2.66 -17.05
C ARG A 165 9.66 -3.19 -18.35
N CYS A 166 9.60 -4.50 -18.49
CA CYS A 166 9.05 -5.18 -19.66
C CYS A 166 8.40 -6.46 -19.16
N TYR A 167 7.11 -6.66 -19.42
CA TYR A 167 6.42 -7.91 -19.09
C TYR A 167 6.47 -8.96 -20.20
N ASP A 168 7.04 -8.61 -21.36
CA ASP A 168 7.23 -9.47 -22.53
C ASP A 168 5.95 -10.19 -22.97
N SER A 169 4.89 -9.41 -23.20
CA SER A 169 3.57 -9.95 -23.56
C SER A 169 3.11 -11.08 -22.63
N GLY A 170 3.37 -10.92 -21.32
CA GLY A 170 3.01 -11.87 -20.26
C GLY A 170 4.05 -12.97 -20.01
N LYS A 171 4.96 -13.27 -20.96
CA LYS A 171 5.93 -14.37 -20.85
C LYS A 171 6.87 -14.21 -19.66
N ALA A 172 7.27 -12.96 -19.36
CA ALA A 172 8.11 -12.69 -18.20
C ALA A 172 7.43 -13.04 -16.87
N CYS A 173 6.09 -13.14 -16.83
CA CYS A 173 5.34 -13.47 -15.63
C CYS A 173 5.33 -14.99 -15.34
N GLU A 174 5.44 -15.84 -16.36
CA GLU A 174 5.36 -17.31 -16.23
C GLU A 174 6.41 -17.88 -15.26
N THR A 175 7.59 -17.27 -15.23
CA THR A 175 8.74 -17.67 -14.41
C THR A 175 9.18 -16.57 -13.45
N CYS A 176 8.34 -15.54 -13.23
CA CYS A 176 8.75 -14.35 -12.47
C CYS A 176 9.03 -14.65 -11.00
N ILE A 177 8.26 -15.54 -10.38
CA ILE A 177 8.40 -15.93 -8.97
C ILE A 177 8.14 -17.43 -8.83
N ASP A 178 8.73 -18.05 -7.81
CA ASP A 178 8.38 -19.39 -7.37
C ASP A 178 7.08 -19.32 -6.55
N ALA A 179 5.95 -19.24 -7.25
CA ALA A 179 4.63 -19.15 -6.63
C ALA A 179 4.10 -20.53 -6.25
N PRO A 180 3.41 -20.64 -5.10
CA PRO A 180 2.78 -21.90 -4.71
C PRO A 180 1.64 -22.28 -5.66
N ASP A 181 1.29 -23.57 -5.73
CA ASP A 181 0.09 -24.01 -6.45
C ASP A 181 -1.17 -23.49 -5.72
N PRO A 182 -2.08 -22.76 -6.40
CA PRO A 182 -3.33 -22.27 -5.82
C PRO A 182 -4.15 -23.37 -5.16
N ARG A 183 -4.14 -24.60 -5.70
CA ARG A 183 -4.84 -25.75 -5.09
C ARG A 183 -4.25 -26.08 -3.72
N VAL A 184 -2.93 -26.07 -3.59
CA VAL A 184 -2.24 -26.32 -2.31
C VAL A 184 -2.49 -25.18 -1.32
N GLN A 185 -2.50 -23.94 -1.78
CA GLN A 185 -2.82 -22.80 -0.91
C GLN A 185 -4.26 -22.84 -0.42
N ARG A 186 -5.20 -23.23 -1.28
CA ARG A 186 -6.60 -23.44 -0.89
C ARG A 186 -6.73 -24.44 0.26
N LEU A 187 -5.97 -25.54 0.24
CA LEU A 187 -5.95 -26.52 1.33
C LEU A 187 -5.49 -25.91 2.66
N LYS A 188 -4.52 -24.98 2.65
CA LYS A 188 -4.07 -24.27 3.87
C LYS A 188 -5.11 -23.29 4.42
N GLN A 189 -6.08 -22.91 3.60
CA GLN A 189 -7.18 -22.02 3.98
C GLN A 189 -8.44 -22.78 4.43
N ILE A 190 -8.40 -24.12 4.46
CA ILE A 190 -9.54 -24.96 4.87
C ILE A 190 -9.86 -24.75 6.35
N ARG A 191 -11.14 -24.48 6.60
CA ARG A 191 -11.79 -24.59 7.90
C ARG A 191 -12.78 -25.74 7.82
N VAL A 192 -12.57 -26.78 8.63
CA VAL A 192 -13.52 -27.88 8.74
C VAL A 192 -14.73 -27.38 9.53
N ILE A 193 -15.89 -27.39 8.89
CA ILE A 193 -17.16 -27.06 9.55
C ILE A 193 -17.94 -28.35 9.85
N PRO A 194 -18.61 -28.47 11.02
CA PRO A 194 -19.47 -29.61 11.29
C PRO A 194 -20.56 -29.70 10.21
N ALA A 195 -20.85 -30.92 9.73
CA ALA A 195 -21.96 -31.12 8.81
C ALA A 195 -23.27 -30.62 9.46
N GLU A 196 -23.91 -29.61 8.88
CA GLU A 196 -25.25 -29.23 9.31
C GLU A 196 -26.21 -30.41 9.06
N PRO A 197 -27.10 -30.75 10.02
CA PRO A 197 -28.12 -31.76 9.77
C PRO A 197 -29.00 -31.29 8.62
N THR A 198 -29.09 -32.10 7.57
CA THR A 198 -29.88 -31.82 6.37
C THR A 198 -31.32 -31.49 6.78
N PRO A 199 -31.83 -30.26 6.55
CA PRO A 199 -33.23 -29.99 6.80
C PRO A 199 -34.08 -30.86 5.86
N PRO A 200 -35.22 -31.41 6.34
CA PRO A 200 -36.08 -32.25 5.51
C PRO A 200 -36.53 -31.46 4.26
N PRO A 201 -36.73 -32.14 3.12
CA PRO A 201 -37.03 -31.47 1.86
C PRO A 201 -38.37 -30.72 1.99
N SER A 202 -38.28 -29.40 2.14
CA SER A 202 -39.45 -28.53 2.08
C SER A 202 -39.58 -27.98 0.66
N SER A 203 -40.79 -28.11 0.12
CA SER A 203 -41.16 -27.74 -1.24
C SER A 203 -40.73 -26.31 -1.57
N SER A 204 -40.10 -26.18 -2.73
CA SER A 204 -39.77 -24.95 -3.43
C SER A 204 -40.95 -23.97 -3.48
N ARG A 205 -41.00 -23.02 -2.52
CA ARG A 205 -41.73 -21.73 -2.66
C ARG A 205 -41.49 -20.67 -1.58
N ASP A 206 -40.81 -20.93 -0.45
CA ASP A 206 -40.78 -19.97 0.67
C ASP A 206 -39.46 -19.19 0.91
N THR A 207 -38.38 -19.44 0.19
CA THR A 207 -37.08 -18.78 0.47
C THR A 207 -37.05 -17.27 0.16
N LEU A 208 -37.88 -16.80 -0.78
CA LEU A 208 -37.99 -15.36 -1.12
C LEU A 208 -38.86 -14.57 -0.15
N ARG A 209 -39.68 -15.22 0.68
CA ARG A 209 -40.58 -14.55 1.63
C ARG A 209 -39.86 -14.24 2.95
N THR A 210 -38.93 -15.10 3.38
CA THR A 210 -38.19 -14.95 4.65
C THR A 210 -37.19 -13.79 4.63
N LEU A 211 -36.59 -13.49 3.47
CA LEU A 211 -35.73 -12.31 3.29
C LEU A 211 -36.51 -10.99 3.39
N ARG A 212 -37.77 -10.95 2.94
CA ARG A 212 -38.60 -9.74 3.02
C ARG A 212 -39.04 -9.41 4.46
N THR A 213 -39.23 -10.42 5.30
CA THR A 213 -39.71 -10.23 6.68
C THR A 213 -38.60 -9.79 7.64
N ALA A 214 -37.36 -10.28 7.44
CA ALA A 214 -36.20 -9.86 8.23
C ALA A 214 -35.80 -8.39 7.99
N PHE A 215 -35.96 -7.91 6.74
CA PHE A 215 -35.67 -6.51 6.39
C PHE A 215 -36.68 -5.50 6.97
N SER A 216 -37.91 -5.89 7.29
CA SER A 216 -38.95 -4.96 7.79
C SER A 216 -38.87 -4.65 9.28
N ARG A 217 -38.23 -5.52 10.09
CA ARG A 217 -38.22 -5.40 11.56
C ARG A 217 -37.00 -4.66 12.14
N ALA A 218 -35.99 -4.35 11.33
CA ALA A 218 -34.81 -3.59 11.77
C ALA A 218 -34.94 -2.06 11.59
N PHE A 219 -36.06 -1.57 11.05
CA PHE A 219 -36.33 -0.14 10.88
C PHE A 219 -37.29 0.35 11.97
N SER A 220 -36.76 0.59 13.17
CA SER A 220 -37.40 1.45 14.15
C SER A 220 -36.43 2.57 14.52
N ARG A 221 -36.86 3.80 14.24
CA ARG A 221 -36.13 5.05 14.43
C ARG A 221 -35.76 5.23 15.91
N GLU A 222 -34.52 5.64 16.17
CA GLU A 222 -34.15 6.36 17.40
C GLU A 222 -33.73 7.80 17.09
N PRO A 223 -33.89 8.74 18.04
CA PRO A 223 -33.89 10.17 17.76
C PRO A 223 -32.48 10.74 17.71
N THR A 224 -32.23 11.59 16.72
CA THR A 224 -31.07 12.47 16.60
C THR A 224 -31.03 13.52 17.72
N PRO A 225 -29.90 13.75 18.40
CA PRO A 225 -29.68 14.98 19.15
C PRO A 225 -29.25 16.10 18.20
N GLU A 226 -29.89 17.26 18.34
CA GLU A 226 -29.51 18.50 17.66
C GLU A 226 -28.13 18.97 18.13
N LEU A 227 -27.19 19.13 17.20
CA LEU A 227 -25.91 19.81 17.42
C LEU A 227 -25.97 21.20 16.80
N ASN A 228 -25.98 22.21 17.66
CA ASN A 228 -25.93 23.62 17.29
C ASN A 228 -24.64 23.94 16.53
N GLY A 229 -24.82 24.59 15.38
CA GLY A 229 -23.75 24.94 14.46
C GLY A 229 -22.85 26.07 14.96
N SER A 230 -21.55 25.89 14.78
CA SER A 230 -20.60 26.99 14.69
C SER A 230 -19.80 26.84 13.40
N HIS A 231 -20.02 27.77 12.47
CA HIS A 231 -19.38 27.84 11.16
C HIS A 231 -17.85 27.93 11.29
N LEU A 232 -17.15 26.87 10.92
CA LEU A 232 -15.71 26.89 10.69
C LEU A 232 -15.44 27.27 9.23
N LYS A 233 -14.79 28.43 9.05
CA LYS A 233 -14.33 28.93 7.75
C LYS A 233 -13.26 28.00 7.18
N VAL A 234 -13.53 27.49 5.98
CA VAL A 234 -12.60 26.74 5.13
C VAL A 234 -11.45 27.67 4.70
N PRO A 235 -10.18 27.38 5.02
CA PRO A 235 -9.06 28.12 4.44
C PRO A 235 -8.86 27.72 2.97
N ASN A 236 -8.52 28.70 2.14
CA ASN A 236 -8.35 28.58 0.70
C ASN A 236 -7.44 27.41 0.28
N GLN A 237 -7.91 26.67 -0.72
CA GLN A 237 -7.15 25.67 -1.48
C GLN A 237 -5.88 26.31 -2.04
N VAL A 238 -4.72 25.78 -1.66
CA VAL A 238 -3.46 26.04 -2.37
C VAL A 238 -3.36 25.02 -3.50
N THR A 239 -3.51 25.48 -4.74
CA THR A 239 -3.23 24.68 -5.94
C THR A 239 -1.75 24.26 -5.96
N PRO A 240 -1.42 22.96 -6.14
CA PRO A 240 -0.04 22.54 -6.33
C PRO A 240 0.49 23.15 -7.63
N ALA A 241 1.50 24.01 -7.52
CA ALA A 241 2.17 24.57 -8.69
C ALA A 241 2.82 23.43 -9.50
N GLU A 242 2.47 23.34 -10.78
CA GLU A 242 3.22 22.59 -11.78
C GLU A 242 4.67 23.12 -11.82
N LYS A 243 5.57 22.49 -11.06
CA LYS A 243 7.01 22.71 -11.20
C LYS A 243 7.61 21.45 -11.83
N PRO A 244 8.35 21.57 -12.95
CA PRO A 244 9.11 20.46 -13.47
C PRO A 244 10.07 19.98 -12.38
N LEU A 245 10.06 18.66 -12.14
CA LEU A 245 10.98 17.96 -11.25
C LEU A 245 12.41 18.41 -11.58
N THR A 246 12.98 19.28 -10.76
CA THR A 246 14.36 19.72 -10.92
C THR A 246 15.27 18.50 -10.83
N ARG A 247 16.14 18.33 -11.82
CA ARG A 247 17.26 17.36 -11.78
C ARG A 247 17.89 17.35 -10.39
N PRO A 248 18.24 16.19 -9.80
CA PRO A 248 19.05 16.18 -8.59
C PRO A 248 20.39 16.84 -8.92
N CYS A 249 20.50 18.10 -8.53
CA CYS A 249 21.69 18.90 -8.70
C CYS A 249 22.58 18.60 -7.49
N ARG A 250 23.38 17.53 -7.57
CA ARG A 250 24.56 17.40 -6.72
C ARG A 250 25.75 17.12 -7.61
N ASN A 251 26.66 18.09 -7.65
CA ASN A 251 27.93 17.98 -8.36
C ASN A 251 28.60 16.68 -7.93
N LYS A 252 29.16 15.95 -8.92
CA LYS A 252 30.10 14.84 -8.70
C LYS A 252 31.33 15.38 -7.96
N LEU A 253 31.24 15.54 -6.64
CA LEU A 253 32.41 15.69 -5.81
C LEU A 253 33.07 14.30 -5.75
N ASP A 254 34.36 14.25 -6.00
CA ASP A 254 35.15 13.03 -5.98
C ASP A 254 35.30 12.58 -4.50
N PHE A 255 34.48 11.62 -4.10
CA PHE A 255 34.26 11.21 -2.70
C PHE A 255 34.96 9.89 -2.34
N THR A 256 35.92 9.45 -3.14
CA THR A 256 36.67 8.19 -2.91
C THR A 256 37.27 8.10 -1.49
N ALA A 257 37.58 9.23 -0.85
CA ALA A 257 38.09 9.29 0.53
C ALA A 257 37.05 9.06 1.65
N ALA A 258 35.75 9.12 1.37
CA ALA A 258 34.68 8.88 2.36
C ALA A 258 34.29 7.40 2.46
N PHE A 259 34.79 6.57 1.54
CA PHE A 259 34.58 5.13 1.50
C PHE A 259 35.81 4.42 2.06
N SER A 260 35.62 3.49 2.99
CA SER A 260 36.71 2.76 3.62
C SER A 260 36.39 1.29 3.70
N PHE A 261 37.38 0.45 3.42
CA PHE A 261 37.39 -0.98 3.75
C PHE A 261 38.11 -1.24 5.10
N SER A 262 38.32 -0.21 5.92
CA SER A 262 38.99 -0.31 7.22
C SER A 262 38.04 -0.79 8.32
N ASP A 263 38.37 -1.94 8.90
CA ASP A 263 37.68 -2.59 10.02
C ASP A 263 38.06 -2.01 11.39
N ASP A 264 38.29 -0.70 11.49
CA ASP A 264 38.67 -0.07 12.76
C ASP A 264 37.46 -0.02 13.71
N ASP A 265 37.22 -1.14 14.39
CA ASP A 265 36.15 -1.35 15.36
C ASP A 265 36.71 -1.26 16.79
N SER A 266 36.05 -0.48 17.64
CA SER A 266 36.52 -0.24 19.01
C SER A 266 36.40 -1.47 19.93
N ARG A 267 35.72 -2.54 19.48
CA ARG A 267 35.37 -3.73 20.28
C ARG A 267 35.99 -5.04 19.78
N GLY A 268 36.69 -5.07 18.63
CA GLY A 268 37.34 -6.27 18.09
C GLY A 268 36.38 -7.34 17.51
N MET A 269 35.08 -7.06 17.40
CA MET A 269 34.03 -8.02 17.06
C MET A 269 33.74 -8.08 15.54
N THR A 270 34.10 -7.05 14.78
CA THR A 270 33.86 -7.01 13.33
C THR A 270 34.54 -8.17 12.61
N ARG A 271 35.78 -8.52 12.97
CA ARG A 271 36.49 -9.66 12.37
C ARG A 271 35.82 -11.01 12.65
N GLN A 272 35.28 -11.21 13.84
CA GLN A 272 34.56 -12.43 14.20
C GLN A 272 33.31 -12.60 13.33
N PHE A 273 32.50 -11.54 13.19
CA PHE A 273 31.30 -11.59 12.35
C PHE A 273 31.62 -11.72 10.85
N LEU A 274 32.74 -11.15 10.37
CA LEU A 274 33.22 -11.35 8.99
C LEU A 274 33.65 -12.80 8.72
N ALA A 275 34.20 -13.49 9.72
CA ALA A 275 34.59 -14.90 9.61
C ALA A 275 33.39 -15.86 9.62
N GLU A 276 32.30 -15.48 10.30
CA GLU A 276 31.06 -16.27 10.39
C GLU A 276 30.11 -16.04 9.19
N SER A 277 30.13 -14.85 8.58
CA SER A 277 29.30 -14.50 7.40
C SER A 277 29.92 -13.36 6.59
N ALA A 278 30.61 -13.70 5.51
CA ALA A 278 31.23 -12.71 4.63
C ALA A 278 30.17 -11.81 3.97
N PRO A 279 30.37 -10.48 3.95
CA PRO A 279 29.52 -9.59 3.17
C PRO A 279 29.63 -9.94 1.69
N ARG A 280 28.56 -9.66 0.93
CA ARG A 280 28.57 -9.84 -0.53
C ARG A 280 29.79 -9.14 -1.12
N ALA A 281 30.51 -9.81 -2.02
CA ALA A 281 31.64 -9.22 -2.73
C ALA A 281 31.20 -7.93 -3.41
N TRP A 282 31.68 -6.81 -2.89
CA TRP A 282 31.36 -5.46 -3.33
C TRP A 282 32.16 -5.19 -4.60
N GLN A 283 31.49 -4.75 -5.66
CA GLN A 283 32.03 -4.49 -6.99
C GLN A 283 32.09 -5.72 -7.89
N ASN A 284 31.03 -5.92 -8.66
CA ASN A 284 31.17 -6.40 -10.01
C ASN A 284 30.29 -5.50 -10.89
N ALA A 285 30.74 -5.15 -12.10
CA ALA A 285 29.96 -4.45 -13.11
C ALA A 285 28.70 -5.22 -13.57
N GLY A 286 28.37 -6.34 -12.93
CA GLY A 286 27.19 -7.17 -13.12
C GLY A 286 26.31 -7.32 -11.87
N ASP A 287 26.35 -6.40 -10.89
CA ASP A 287 25.39 -6.36 -9.78
C ASP A 287 23.98 -6.05 -10.34
N THR A 288 23.18 -7.08 -10.60
CA THR A 288 21.84 -6.96 -11.19
C THR A 288 20.78 -6.47 -10.21
N GLU A 289 21.12 -6.38 -8.92
CA GLU A 289 20.17 -6.04 -7.86
C GLU A 289 20.15 -4.53 -7.57
N TRP A 290 21.31 -3.89 -7.46
CA TRP A 290 21.44 -2.44 -7.20
C TRP A 290 21.56 -1.60 -8.48
N GLN A 291 20.59 -1.76 -9.37
CA GLN A 291 20.48 -0.99 -10.61
C GLN A 291 19.67 0.29 -10.38
N ILE A 292 20.24 1.45 -10.71
CA ILE A 292 19.57 2.75 -10.52
C ILE A 292 18.18 2.75 -11.17
N VAL A 293 17.19 3.22 -10.40
CA VAL A 293 15.81 3.35 -10.85
C VAL A 293 15.43 4.82 -10.92
N SER A 294 14.88 5.24 -12.06
CA SER A 294 14.31 6.57 -12.26
C SER A 294 12.86 6.61 -11.76
N ASN A 295 12.42 7.78 -11.30
CA ASN A 295 10.99 8.02 -11.03
C ASN A 295 10.22 8.49 -12.26
N THR A 296 10.67 8.11 -13.45
CA THR A 296 9.99 8.45 -14.70
C THR A 296 9.19 7.23 -15.14
N PRO A 297 7.85 7.32 -15.23
CA PRO A 297 7.04 6.24 -15.77
C PRO A 297 7.47 5.93 -17.20
N GLU A 298 7.86 4.68 -17.45
CA GLU A 298 8.23 4.17 -18.77
C GLU A 298 7.05 3.38 -19.36
N SER A 299 6.83 3.50 -20.66
CA SER A 299 5.86 2.64 -21.37
C SER A 299 6.45 1.24 -21.52
N ASP A 300 5.63 0.21 -21.37
CA ASP A 300 6.04 -1.17 -21.64
C ASP A 300 6.00 -1.38 -23.17
N PRO A 301 7.15 -1.57 -23.84
CA PRO A 301 7.21 -1.62 -25.31
C PRO A 301 6.49 -2.85 -25.89
N THR A 302 6.15 -3.82 -25.05
CA THR A 302 5.46 -5.06 -25.43
C THR A 302 3.97 -5.03 -25.11
N PHE A 303 3.47 -3.91 -24.59
CA PHE A 303 2.07 -3.75 -24.21
C PHE A 303 1.40 -2.66 -25.06
N ASP A 304 0.42 -3.06 -25.85
CA ASP A 304 -0.52 -2.15 -26.50
C ASP A 304 -1.93 -2.48 -26.04
N PRO A 305 -2.59 -1.63 -25.24
CA PRO A 305 -3.93 -1.88 -24.71
C PRO A 305 -5.02 -1.94 -25.80
N THR A 306 -4.72 -1.46 -27.01
CA THR A 306 -5.66 -1.46 -28.14
C THR A 306 -5.52 -2.69 -29.04
N THR A 307 -4.43 -3.44 -28.87
CA THR A 307 -4.21 -4.67 -29.64
C THR A 307 -5.18 -5.75 -29.17
N LEU A 308 -5.93 -6.30 -30.12
CA LEU A 308 -6.71 -7.53 -29.88
C LEU A 308 -5.73 -8.68 -29.69
N LEU A 309 -5.75 -9.28 -28.51
CA LEU A 309 -4.94 -10.47 -28.23
C LEU A 309 -5.45 -11.66 -29.03
N ASP A 310 -4.51 -12.39 -29.62
CA ASP A 310 -4.78 -13.70 -30.22
C ASP A 310 -5.26 -14.70 -29.15
N SER A 311 -5.97 -15.75 -29.57
CA SER A 311 -6.34 -16.86 -28.69
C SER A 311 -5.11 -17.56 -28.09
N ASP A 312 -3.98 -17.51 -28.80
CA ASP A 312 -2.72 -18.15 -28.41
C ASP A 312 -1.87 -17.29 -27.44
N ALA A 313 -2.30 -16.07 -27.11
CA ALA A 313 -1.63 -15.28 -26.09
C ALA A 313 -1.67 -16.00 -24.73
N ASN A 314 -0.64 -15.82 -23.90
CA ASN A 314 -0.62 -16.52 -22.63
C ASN A 314 -1.61 -15.91 -21.61
N PRO A 315 -2.04 -16.68 -20.59
CA PRO A 315 -3.02 -16.23 -19.61
C PRO A 315 -2.64 -14.92 -18.87
N TYR A 316 -1.35 -14.63 -18.69
CA TYR A 316 -0.89 -13.39 -18.06
C TYR A 316 -1.08 -12.17 -18.95
N ALA A 317 -0.92 -12.33 -20.28
CA ALA A 317 -1.21 -11.28 -21.26
C ALA A 317 -2.70 -10.93 -21.25
N HIS A 318 -3.57 -11.95 -21.34
CA HIS A 318 -5.02 -11.78 -21.27
C HIS A 318 -5.43 -11.09 -19.96
N ARG A 319 -4.86 -11.51 -18.83
CA ARG A 319 -5.10 -10.89 -17.54
C ARG A 319 -4.79 -9.39 -17.55
N ARG A 320 -3.61 -8.97 -18.01
CA ARG A 320 -3.26 -7.54 -18.01
C ARG A 320 -4.22 -6.73 -18.89
N HIS A 321 -4.58 -7.23 -20.07
CA HIS A 321 -5.53 -6.54 -20.96
C HIS A 321 -6.91 -6.44 -20.32
N ALA A 322 -7.40 -7.53 -19.71
CA ALA A 322 -8.67 -7.52 -19.00
C ALA A 322 -8.69 -6.52 -17.83
N MET A 323 -7.58 -6.40 -17.07
CA MET A 323 -7.47 -5.44 -15.98
C MET A 323 -7.47 -3.98 -16.47
N ILE A 324 -6.77 -3.66 -17.56
CA ILE A 324 -6.81 -2.32 -18.15
C ILE A 324 -8.20 -1.99 -18.71
N ALA A 325 -8.81 -2.93 -19.44
CA ALA A 325 -10.19 -2.77 -19.94
C ALA A 325 -11.19 -2.57 -18.79
N MET A 326 -11.04 -3.32 -17.69
CA MET A 326 -11.83 -3.16 -16.48
C MET A 326 -11.66 -1.77 -15.86
N LEU A 327 -10.42 -1.27 -15.73
CA LEU A 327 -10.16 0.10 -15.22
C LEU A 327 -10.84 1.16 -16.11
N ASN A 328 -10.76 1.00 -17.44
CA ASN A 328 -11.44 1.88 -18.39
C ASN A 328 -12.97 1.76 -18.35
N SER A 329 -13.49 0.64 -17.87
CA SER A 329 -14.92 0.48 -17.61
C SER A 329 -15.39 1.17 -16.32
N CYS A 330 -14.50 1.50 -15.38
CA CYS A 330 -14.89 2.16 -14.14
C CYS A 330 -15.37 3.60 -14.40
N ASP A 331 -16.28 4.11 -13.57
CA ASP A 331 -16.71 5.51 -13.67
C ASP A 331 -15.58 6.46 -13.24
N ARG A 332 -14.77 6.02 -12.27
CA ARG A 332 -13.55 6.70 -11.85
C ARG A 332 -12.44 5.73 -11.43
N VAL A 333 -11.21 6.07 -11.79
CA VAL A 333 -9.98 5.45 -11.29
C VAL A 333 -9.19 6.50 -10.49
N LEU A 334 -8.77 6.16 -9.28
CA LEU A 334 -8.06 7.04 -8.37
C LEU A 334 -6.65 6.51 -8.13
N ALA A 335 -5.65 7.23 -8.61
CA ALA A 335 -4.25 6.95 -8.35
C ALA A 335 -3.82 7.63 -7.05
N VAL A 336 -3.16 6.88 -6.17
CA VAL A 336 -2.72 7.36 -4.85
C VAL A 336 -1.52 8.31 -4.89
N SER A 337 -0.90 8.48 -6.05
CA SER A 337 0.19 9.43 -6.33
C SER A 337 0.21 9.84 -7.80
N SER A 338 0.91 10.94 -8.08
CA SER A 338 1.15 11.41 -9.45
C SER A 338 1.89 10.37 -10.29
N PHE A 339 2.91 9.71 -9.74
CA PHE A 339 3.63 8.63 -10.43
C PHE A 339 2.70 7.49 -10.85
N VAL A 340 1.83 7.02 -9.94
CA VAL A 340 0.88 5.93 -10.24
C VAL A 340 -0.08 6.37 -11.35
N ARG A 341 -0.61 7.59 -11.32
CA ARG A 341 -1.47 8.11 -12.40
C ARG A 341 -0.75 8.04 -13.74
N ASP A 342 0.45 8.60 -13.81
CA ASP A 342 1.21 8.74 -15.04
C ASP A 342 1.66 7.38 -15.59
N LEU A 343 1.96 6.42 -14.73
CA LEU A 343 2.21 5.03 -15.13
C LEU A 343 0.97 4.42 -15.77
N TYR A 344 -0.20 4.50 -15.12
CA TYR A 344 -1.41 3.87 -15.65
C TYR A 344 -1.93 4.55 -16.92
N LEU A 345 -1.74 5.86 -17.08
CA LEU A 345 -1.98 6.57 -18.35
C LEU A 345 -1.14 5.96 -19.49
N ARG A 346 0.14 5.70 -19.24
CA ARG A 346 1.04 5.05 -20.22
C ARG A 346 0.68 3.59 -20.49
N MET A 347 -0.03 2.95 -19.57
CA MET A 347 -0.56 1.59 -19.71
C MET A 347 -1.99 1.58 -20.26
N GLY A 348 -2.47 2.70 -20.84
CA GLY A 348 -3.74 2.72 -21.55
C GLY A 348 -4.99 3.00 -20.73
N VAL A 349 -4.85 3.40 -19.46
CA VAL A 349 -6.01 3.89 -18.71
C VAL A 349 -6.40 5.26 -19.26
N ASP A 350 -7.69 5.44 -19.53
CA ASP A 350 -8.25 6.67 -20.10
C ASP A 350 -8.03 7.87 -19.18
N SER A 351 -7.46 8.92 -19.75
CA SER A 351 -7.21 10.20 -19.07
C SER A 351 -8.47 10.86 -18.50
N SER A 352 -9.65 10.62 -19.08
CA SER A 352 -10.91 11.15 -18.53
C SER A 352 -11.41 10.35 -17.33
N ARG A 353 -10.78 9.20 -17.03
CA ARG A 353 -11.17 8.29 -15.95
C ARG A 353 -10.20 8.31 -14.78
N ILE A 354 -8.91 8.58 -15.00
CA ILE A 354 -7.89 8.47 -13.95
C ILE A 354 -7.49 9.82 -13.34
N HIS A 355 -7.65 9.95 -12.02
CA HIS A 355 -7.31 11.16 -11.27
C HIS A 355 -6.29 10.81 -10.18
N ALA A 356 -5.31 11.70 -9.95
CA ALA A 356 -4.40 11.56 -8.81
C ALA A 356 -5.02 12.19 -7.56
N ILE A 357 -5.22 11.41 -6.50
CA ILE A 357 -5.65 11.87 -5.18
C ILE A 357 -4.77 11.17 -4.15
N THR A 358 -3.90 11.93 -3.48
CA THR A 358 -3.08 11.40 -2.39
C THR A 358 -3.94 10.94 -1.23
N ILE A 359 -3.57 9.81 -0.63
CA ILE A 359 -4.33 9.21 0.46
C ILE A 359 -4.24 10.02 1.75
N GLY A 360 -5.34 10.04 2.51
CA GLY A 360 -5.35 10.49 3.90
C GLY A 360 -4.88 9.40 4.87
N THR A 361 -4.56 9.81 6.09
CA THR A 361 -4.16 8.90 7.17
C THR A 361 -4.75 9.33 8.52
N ARG A 362 -4.89 8.35 9.43
CA ARG A 362 -5.30 8.59 10.83
C ARG A 362 -4.15 9.05 11.73
N MET A 363 -2.92 9.08 11.19
CA MET A 363 -1.73 9.37 11.98
C MET A 363 -1.70 10.77 12.61
N PRO A 364 -2.18 11.85 11.95
CA PRO A 364 -2.30 13.15 12.59
C PRO A 364 -3.07 13.12 13.92
N ALA A 365 -4.26 12.51 13.93
CA ALA A 365 -5.09 12.40 15.14
C ALA A 365 -4.45 11.53 16.23
N LEU A 366 -3.70 10.49 15.83
CA LEU A 366 -2.95 9.66 16.79
C LEU A 366 -1.73 10.38 17.37
N ALA A 367 -0.98 11.11 16.55
CA ALA A 367 0.16 11.91 17.01
C ALA A 367 -0.29 13.04 17.95
N GLU A 368 -1.45 13.67 17.67
CA GLU A 368 -2.04 14.67 18.55
C GLU A 368 -2.48 14.07 19.90
N ARG A 369 -3.15 12.91 19.90
CA ARG A 369 -3.57 12.22 21.13
C ARG A 369 -2.40 11.74 22.00
N HIS A 370 -1.23 11.55 21.40
CA HIS A 370 -0.01 11.07 22.05
C HIS A 370 1.15 12.06 21.88
N ALA A 371 0.85 13.36 21.95
CA ALA A 371 1.83 14.42 21.71
C ALA A 371 3.02 14.37 22.69
N GLU A 372 2.81 13.83 23.89
CA GLU A 372 3.85 13.55 24.88
C GLU A 372 4.88 12.50 24.42
N LEU A 373 4.49 11.61 23.50
CA LEU A 373 5.35 10.57 22.94
C LEU A 373 6.03 11.04 21.65
N ALA A 374 5.36 11.86 20.84
CA ALA A 374 5.89 12.42 19.58
C ALA A 374 6.71 13.73 19.79
N PHE A 375 7.49 13.82 20.87
CA PHE A 375 8.23 15.04 21.20
C PHE A 375 9.38 15.32 20.22
N ALA A 376 9.67 16.60 19.97
CA ALA A 376 10.80 16.98 19.12
C ALA A 376 12.15 16.78 19.83
N PRO A 377 13.21 16.35 19.13
CA PRO A 377 14.56 16.33 19.70
C PRO A 377 15.06 17.74 20.00
N ARG A 378 16.05 17.85 20.91
CA ARG A 378 16.78 19.11 21.12
C ARG A 378 17.44 19.54 19.79
N PRO A 379 17.26 20.79 19.31
CA PRO A 379 17.83 21.21 18.03
C PRO A 379 19.34 20.98 17.96
N ILE A 380 19.82 20.54 16.80
CA ILE A 380 21.25 20.26 16.57
C ILE A 380 22.07 21.54 16.70
N ALA A 381 21.52 22.69 16.31
CA ALA A 381 22.12 24.01 16.54
C ALA A 381 22.50 24.28 18.01
N GLN A 382 21.81 23.66 18.98
CA GLN A 382 22.10 23.85 20.41
C GLN A 382 23.14 22.89 20.97
N ASP A 383 23.36 21.76 20.31
CA ASP A 383 24.39 20.78 20.64
C ASP A 383 24.86 20.10 19.34
N PRO A 384 25.81 20.71 18.61
CA PRO A 384 26.31 20.15 17.36
C PRO A 384 27.05 18.82 17.55
N THR A 385 27.46 18.51 18.78
CA THR A 385 28.29 17.35 19.08
C THR A 385 27.48 16.06 19.25
N ARG A 386 26.20 16.17 19.63
CA ARG A 386 25.32 15.01 19.79
C ARG A 386 25.16 14.22 18.49
N PRO A 387 24.92 12.89 18.57
CA PRO A 387 24.58 12.08 17.40
C PRO A 387 23.25 12.50 16.77
N VAL A 388 23.16 12.32 15.46
CA VAL A 388 21.92 12.39 14.67
C VAL A 388 21.13 11.10 14.88
N ARG A 389 19.88 11.22 15.31
CA ARG A 389 18.98 10.10 15.61
C ARG A 389 18.15 9.74 14.39
N LEU A 390 18.56 8.68 13.71
CA LEU A 390 17.89 8.13 12.53
C LEU A 390 16.85 7.07 12.95
N CYS A 391 15.76 6.96 12.20
CA CYS A 391 14.76 5.92 12.44
C CYS A 391 14.31 5.27 11.12
N PHE A 392 14.46 3.95 11.00
CA PHE A 392 13.83 3.15 9.97
C PHE A 392 12.60 2.47 10.56
N MET A 393 11.48 2.51 9.84
CA MET A 393 10.25 1.80 10.17
C MET A 393 9.74 1.02 8.95
N GLY A 394 9.34 -0.24 9.14
CA GLY A 394 8.65 -1.00 8.11
C GLY A 394 8.80 -2.51 8.23
N ALA A 395 9.16 -3.16 7.13
CA ALA A 395 9.40 -4.60 7.07
C ALA A 395 10.75 -4.89 6.43
N ASN A 396 11.40 -5.98 6.83
CA ASN A 396 12.60 -6.51 6.18
C ASN A 396 12.25 -7.25 4.88
N HIS A 397 11.53 -6.55 4.00
CA HIS A 397 11.27 -6.99 2.64
C HIS A 397 12.27 -6.27 1.73
N TRP A 398 12.78 -6.96 0.71
CA TRP A 398 13.76 -6.40 -0.21
C TRP A 398 13.36 -5.03 -0.73
N TYR A 399 12.10 -4.89 -1.17
CA TYR A 399 11.55 -3.66 -1.75
C TYR A 399 11.49 -2.47 -0.78
N LYS A 400 11.48 -2.70 0.54
CA LYS A 400 11.51 -1.63 1.56
C LYS A 400 12.91 -1.08 1.81
N GLY A 401 13.95 -1.71 1.26
CA GLY A 401 15.30 -1.17 1.22
C GLY A 401 16.09 -1.27 2.52
N LEU A 402 15.63 -2.03 3.53
CA LEU A 402 16.42 -2.28 4.74
C LEU A 402 17.79 -2.94 4.43
N PRO A 403 17.88 -3.91 3.50
CA PRO A 403 19.18 -4.41 3.04
C PRO A 403 20.04 -3.34 2.35
N MET A 404 19.43 -2.43 1.58
CA MET A 404 20.14 -1.33 0.93
C MET A 404 20.68 -0.32 1.96
N LEU A 405 19.92 -0.06 3.03
CA LEU A 405 20.37 0.80 4.12
C LEU A 405 21.58 0.20 4.82
N ALA A 406 21.54 -1.11 5.11
CA ALA A 406 22.70 -1.80 5.67
C ALA A 406 23.90 -1.76 4.70
N ASP A 407 23.68 -1.93 3.40
CA ASP A 407 24.74 -1.77 2.38
C ASP A 407 25.32 -0.35 2.40
N ALA A 408 24.47 0.68 2.40
CA ALA A 408 24.90 2.07 2.39
C ALA A 408 25.70 2.45 3.64
N LEU A 409 25.27 1.98 4.82
CA LEU A 409 25.99 2.23 6.08
C LEU A 409 27.37 1.56 6.11
N GLU A 410 27.51 0.36 5.53
CA GLU A 410 28.81 -0.32 5.45
C GLU A 410 29.81 0.40 4.54
N LEU A 411 29.34 1.29 3.67
CA LEU A 411 30.22 2.12 2.84
C LEU A 411 30.85 3.28 3.65
N LEU A 412 30.24 3.70 4.77
CA LEU A 412 30.71 4.86 5.53
C LEU A 412 31.94 4.53 6.40
N THR A 413 32.84 5.49 6.54
CA THR A 413 33.95 5.38 7.51
C THR A 413 33.47 5.40 8.97
N PRO A 414 34.24 4.85 9.93
CA PRO A 414 33.92 4.94 11.36
C PRO A 414 33.74 6.37 11.87
N GLU A 415 34.40 7.36 11.27
CA GLU A 415 34.21 8.78 11.58
C GLU A 415 32.75 9.23 11.35
N TYR A 416 32.17 8.90 10.19
CA TYR A 416 30.79 9.26 9.87
C TYR A 416 29.78 8.38 10.60
N LEU A 417 30.04 7.07 10.74
CA LEU A 417 29.14 6.16 11.45
C LEU A 417 28.93 6.57 12.92
N ARG A 418 29.98 7.05 13.60
CA ARG A 418 29.91 7.56 14.98
C ARG A 418 29.05 8.82 15.15
N ARG A 419 28.58 9.43 14.05
CA ARG A 419 27.62 10.53 14.07
C ARG A 419 26.16 10.06 14.14
N PHE A 420 25.88 8.77 13.98
CA PHE A 420 24.51 8.25 13.88
C PHE A 420 24.13 7.36 15.05
N HIS A 421 23.00 7.70 15.67
CA HIS A 421 22.22 6.78 16.49
C HIS A 421 21.07 6.25 15.64
N LEU A 422 21.08 4.96 15.31
CA LEU A 422 20.10 4.34 14.42
C LEU A 422 19.05 3.54 15.21
N ALA A 423 17.77 3.84 15.02
CA ALA A 423 16.67 2.96 15.42
C ALA A 423 16.13 2.20 14.20
N VAL A 424 15.90 0.89 14.33
CA VAL A 424 15.30 0.05 13.30
C VAL A 424 14.11 -0.70 13.88
N HIS A 425 12.90 -0.34 13.44
CA HIS A 425 11.65 -1.03 13.78
C HIS A 425 11.14 -1.78 12.54
N ALA A 426 11.39 -3.09 12.47
CA ALA A 426 11.08 -3.86 11.27
C ALA A 426 10.47 -5.24 11.54
N PHE A 427 9.35 -5.55 10.88
CA PHE A 427 8.87 -6.92 10.77
C PHE A 427 9.94 -7.80 10.07
N GLY A 428 10.26 -8.96 10.65
CA GLY A 428 11.28 -9.87 10.10
C GLY A 428 12.72 -9.37 10.25
N PHE A 429 13.00 -8.48 11.20
CA PHE A 429 14.36 -7.97 11.44
C PHE A 429 15.37 -9.06 11.80
N ASP A 430 14.96 -10.13 12.51
CA ASP A 430 15.86 -11.18 12.99
C ASP A 430 16.72 -11.80 11.87
N SER A 431 16.18 -11.92 10.66
CA SER A 431 16.90 -12.49 9.51
C SER A 431 18.02 -11.58 8.95
N ILE A 432 18.04 -10.30 9.31
CA ILE A 432 19.06 -9.33 8.91
C ILE A 432 19.80 -8.70 10.11
N ALA A 433 19.41 -9.03 11.34
CA ALA A 433 19.94 -8.43 12.56
C ALA A 433 21.47 -8.48 12.66
N TRP A 434 22.08 -9.55 12.16
CA TRP A 434 23.54 -9.73 12.14
C TRP A 434 24.27 -8.59 11.43
N ARG A 435 23.68 -8.02 10.37
CA ARG A 435 24.26 -6.89 9.63
C ARG A 435 24.33 -5.63 10.47
N PHE A 436 23.27 -5.35 11.23
CA PHE A 436 23.17 -4.17 12.08
C PHE A 436 24.00 -4.32 13.36
N LYS A 437 24.04 -5.53 13.95
CA LYS A 437 24.94 -5.84 15.07
C LYS A 437 26.42 -5.64 14.70
N ARG A 438 26.80 -5.90 13.46
CA ARG A 438 28.15 -5.60 12.94
C ARG A 438 28.43 -4.10 12.75
N LEU A 439 27.40 -3.30 12.48
CA LEU A 439 27.50 -1.85 12.40
C LEU A 439 27.56 -1.20 13.78
N GLU A 440 26.90 -1.79 14.79
CA GLU A 440 26.77 -1.26 16.15
C GLU A 440 28.08 -0.70 16.76
N PRO A 441 29.25 -1.38 16.71
CA PRO A 441 30.48 -0.84 17.31
C PRO A 441 30.95 0.49 16.70
N ARG A 442 30.53 0.78 15.47
CA ARG A 442 30.92 1.97 14.72
C ARG A 442 29.85 3.06 14.78
N LEU A 443 28.63 2.74 15.20
CA LEU A 443 27.54 3.70 15.40
C LEU A 443 27.66 4.41 16.75
N ALA A 444 27.01 5.57 16.88
CA ALA A 444 26.85 6.21 18.19
C ALA A 444 25.88 5.44 19.11
N GLY A 445 24.96 4.68 18.50
CA GLY A 445 24.00 3.81 19.17
C GLY A 445 23.17 3.05 18.15
N LEU A 446 22.63 1.91 18.58
CA LEU A 446 21.70 1.10 17.81
C LEU A 446 20.53 0.70 18.70
N GLU A 447 19.31 1.02 18.25
CA GLU A 447 18.06 0.57 18.84
C GLU A 447 17.37 -0.39 17.87
N ILE A 448 16.95 -1.54 18.37
CA ILE A 448 16.26 -2.57 17.57
C ILE A 448 14.87 -2.76 18.15
N GLY A 449 13.87 -2.59 17.29
CA GLY A 449 12.47 -2.90 17.58
C GLY A 449 11.91 -3.88 16.56
N GLY A 450 10.95 -4.71 17.01
CA GLY A 450 10.23 -5.62 16.15
C GLY A 450 9.13 -4.92 15.35
N SER A 451 8.10 -5.69 15.01
CA SER A 451 6.85 -5.18 14.44
C SER A 451 6.22 -4.14 15.36
N TYR A 452 5.55 -3.17 14.76
CA TYR A 452 4.85 -2.10 15.47
C TYR A 452 3.42 -1.96 14.96
N HIS A 453 2.56 -1.39 15.79
CA HIS A 453 1.20 -1.01 15.44
C HIS A 453 1.08 0.51 15.32
N PRO A 454 0.04 1.04 14.67
CA PRO A 454 -0.11 2.49 14.51
C PRO A 454 -0.06 3.32 15.81
N PRO A 455 -0.57 2.85 16.97
CA PRO A 455 -0.39 3.56 18.26
C PRO A 455 1.06 3.62 18.75
N ASP A 456 1.96 2.78 18.22
CA ASP A 456 3.38 2.78 18.59
C ASP A 456 4.18 3.89 17.89
N VAL A 457 3.68 4.37 16.75
CA VAL A 457 4.41 5.32 15.89
C VAL A 457 4.83 6.60 16.62
N PRO A 458 3.98 7.25 17.45
CA PRO A 458 4.38 8.43 18.21
C PRO A 458 5.63 8.22 19.07
N TRP A 459 5.72 7.13 19.83
CA TRP A 459 6.87 6.86 20.70
C TRP A 459 8.12 6.44 19.91
N ILE A 460 7.95 5.72 18.81
CA ILE A 460 9.06 5.33 17.92
C ILE A 460 9.70 6.58 17.29
N CYS A 461 8.86 7.52 16.86
CA CYS A 461 9.27 8.79 16.24
C CYS A 461 9.75 9.84 17.26
N GLY A 462 9.35 9.70 18.53
CA GLY A 462 9.72 10.59 19.62
C GLY A 462 11.22 10.84 19.70
N GLY A 463 11.61 12.11 19.62
CA GLY A 463 13.00 12.54 19.72
C GLY A 463 13.91 12.08 18.58
N ARG A 464 13.37 11.63 17.43
CA ARG A 464 14.14 11.28 16.23
C ARG A 464 14.37 12.50 15.37
N ASP A 465 15.55 12.60 14.77
CA ASP A 465 15.94 13.71 13.91
C ASP A 465 15.46 13.53 12.46
N LEU A 466 15.48 12.29 11.96
CA LEU A 466 15.22 11.97 10.55
C LEU A 466 14.68 10.54 10.39
N GLY A 467 13.58 10.38 9.65
CA GLY A 467 13.02 9.09 9.24
C GLY A 467 13.65 8.59 7.94
N LEU A 468 13.91 7.28 7.82
CA LEU A 468 14.55 6.64 6.67
C LEU A 468 13.52 5.81 5.90
N VAL A 469 13.27 6.17 4.64
CA VAL A 469 12.39 5.42 3.72
C VAL A 469 13.14 5.09 2.42
N PRO A 470 14.14 4.19 2.47
CA PRO A 470 15.05 3.89 1.36
C PRO A 470 14.42 2.89 0.36
N SER A 471 13.14 3.01 0.03
CA SER A 471 12.46 2.09 -0.90
C SER A 471 13.24 1.89 -2.20
N VAL A 472 13.30 0.67 -2.70
CA VAL A 472 14.10 0.30 -3.90
C VAL A 472 13.24 0.12 -5.15
N TRP A 473 11.95 0.38 -5.01
CA TRP A 473 10.90 0.21 -6.01
C TRP A 473 9.97 1.43 -5.98
N TRP A 474 9.09 1.54 -6.97
CA TRP A 474 8.09 2.61 -7.06
C TRP A 474 6.98 2.44 -6.01
N ASP A 475 7.27 2.71 -4.74
CA ASP A 475 6.30 2.63 -3.63
C ASP A 475 5.13 3.59 -3.88
N ASN A 476 3.90 3.07 -3.98
CA ASN A 476 2.76 3.79 -4.56
C ASN A 476 2.39 5.07 -3.80
N GLY A 477 2.50 5.04 -2.47
CA GLY A 477 2.09 6.10 -1.55
C GLY A 477 2.34 5.64 -0.11
N PRO A 478 3.61 5.55 0.33
CA PRO A 478 3.97 4.84 1.54
C PRO A 478 3.43 5.52 2.80
N GLN A 479 2.60 4.80 3.56
CA GLN A 479 2.09 5.24 4.86
C GLN A 479 3.21 5.64 5.84
N THR A 480 4.36 4.97 5.79
CA THR A 480 5.53 5.28 6.64
C THR A 480 6.05 6.69 6.46
N VAL A 481 5.96 7.27 5.26
CA VAL A 481 6.33 8.68 5.06
C VAL A 481 5.35 9.60 5.82
N MET A 482 4.05 9.33 5.72
CA MET A 482 3.04 10.09 6.46
C MET A 482 3.12 9.85 7.98
N GLU A 483 3.50 8.65 8.42
CA GLU A 483 3.76 8.33 9.85
C GLU A 483 4.84 9.27 10.43
N PHE A 484 5.99 9.41 9.73
CA PHE A 484 7.05 10.32 10.14
C PHE A 484 6.60 11.79 10.11
N LEU A 485 6.00 12.24 9.01
CA LEU A 485 5.57 13.63 8.85
C LEU A 485 4.49 14.01 9.88
N ALA A 486 3.57 13.11 10.20
CA ALA A 486 2.56 13.33 11.25
C ALA A 486 3.18 13.50 12.64
N CYS A 487 4.33 12.88 12.90
CA CYS A 487 5.10 13.05 14.14
C CYS A 487 6.12 14.19 14.07
N GLY A 488 6.06 15.05 13.04
CA GLY A 488 6.98 16.17 12.87
C GLY A 488 8.41 15.77 12.52
N VAL A 489 8.64 14.54 12.03
CA VAL A 489 9.96 14.01 11.67
C VAL A 489 10.17 14.17 10.16
N PRO A 490 11.20 14.92 9.71
CA PRO A 490 11.53 15.00 8.29
C PRO A 490 12.00 13.63 7.77
N VAL A 491 11.92 13.41 6.46
CA VAL A 491 12.18 12.10 5.84
C VAL A 491 13.35 12.16 4.86
N LEU A 492 14.27 11.20 4.95
CA LEU A 492 15.18 10.83 3.87
C LEU A 492 14.54 9.66 3.10
N GLY A 493 13.99 9.96 1.93
CA GLY A 493 13.28 9.01 1.08
C GLY A 493 14.01 8.72 -0.22
N ALA A 494 13.69 7.58 -0.84
CA ALA A 494 14.05 7.36 -2.23
C ALA A 494 13.20 8.24 -3.16
N ASN A 495 13.79 8.81 -4.20
CA ASN A 495 13.07 9.48 -5.27
C ASN A 495 12.41 8.42 -6.18
N LEU A 496 11.38 7.73 -5.65
CA LEU A 496 10.65 6.65 -6.31
C LEU A 496 9.17 6.62 -5.90
N GLY A 497 8.32 6.28 -6.86
CA GLY A 497 6.89 6.14 -6.70
C GLY A 497 6.25 7.43 -6.20
N GLY A 498 5.40 7.29 -5.19
CA GLY A 498 4.69 8.38 -4.51
C GLY A 498 5.47 9.05 -3.38
N ILE A 499 6.71 8.64 -3.06
CA ILE A 499 7.50 9.31 -2.01
C ILE A 499 7.66 10.82 -2.29
N PRO A 500 8.00 11.25 -3.52
CA PRO A 500 8.17 12.68 -3.84
C PRO A 500 6.86 13.50 -3.80
N ASP A 501 5.69 12.86 -3.78
CA ASP A 501 4.41 13.56 -3.58
C ASP A 501 4.28 14.07 -2.12
N PHE A 502 5.03 13.50 -1.18
CA PHE A 502 5.02 13.89 0.24
C PHE A 502 6.34 14.53 0.71
N VAL A 503 7.46 14.21 0.06
CA VAL A 503 8.81 14.69 0.43
C VAL A 503 9.37 15.60 -0.67
N VAL A 504 9.55 16.87 -0.33
CA VAL A 504 10.18 17.88 -1.18
C VAL A 504 11.64 18.05 -0.76
N ASP A 505 12.57 17.64 -1.63
CA ASP A 505 14.01 17.65 -1.37
C ASP A 505 14.51 19.03 -0.90
N GLY A 506 15.26 19.04 0.21
CA GLY A 506 15.82 20.25 0.82
C GLY A 506 14.82 21.13 1.56
N HIS A 507 13.51 20.85 1.48
CA HIS A 507 12.44 21.60 2.13
C HIS A 507 11.95 20.92 3.41
N ASN A 508 11.21 19.80 3.32
CA ASN A 508 10.68 19.05 4.48
C ASN A 508 11.35 17.67 4.66
N GLY A 509 12.34 17.36 3.83
CA GLY A 509 13.09 16.12 3.83
C GLY A 509 14.21 16.15 2.80
N LEU A 510 14.79 14.99 2.52
CA LEU A 510 15.84 14.78 1.53
C LEU A 510 15.47 13.61 0.63
N LEU A 511 15.87 13.67 -0.64
CA LEU A 511 15.70 12.58 -1.58
C LEU A 511 17.04 12.06 -2.09
N HIS A 512 17.17 10.73 -2.16
CA HIS A 512 18.27 10.06 -2.85
C HIS A 512 17.76 9.31 -4.10
N ARG A 513 18.65 9.00 -5.03
CA ARG A 513 18.34 8.23 -6.24
C ARG A 513 17.82 6.83 -5.88
N GLY A 514 16.80 6.40 -6.61
CA GLY A 514 16.15 5.11 -6.40
C GLY A 514 17.08 3.93 -6.63
N ASN A 515 17.04 2.96 -5.71
CA ASN A 515 17.84 1.73 -5.78
C ASN A 515 19.36 1.98 -5.93
N ASP A 516 19.86 3.11 -5.40
CA ASP A 516 21.27 3.50 -5.44
C ASP A 516 21.84 3.64 -4.01
N ARG A 517 22.48 2.58 -3.53
CA ARG A 517 23.12 2.56 -2.20
C ARG A 517 24.23 3.59 -2.05
N HIS A 518 24.92 3.97 -3.13
CA HIS A 518 26.01 4.94 -3.06
C HIS A 518 25.43 6.33 -2.87
N ASP A 519 24.35 6.67 -3.59
CA ASP A 519 23.65 7.96 -3.41
C ASP A 519 23.05 8.09 -2.00
N LEU A 520 22.49 7.00 -1.47
CA LEU A 520 22.05 6.96 -0.08
C LEU A 520 23.22 7.18 0.90
N ALA A 521 24.35 6.49 0.70
CA ALA A 521 25.55 6.68 1.52
C ALA A 521 26.10 8.11 1.45
N HIS A 522 26.16 8.70 0.25
CA HIS A 522 26.55 10.09 0.05
C HIS A 522 25.64 11.05 0.80
N THR A 523 24.33 10.82 0.74
CA THR A 523 23.36 11.66 1.46
C THR A 523 23.54 11.55 2.97
N LEU A 524 23.84 10.35 3.49
CA LEU A 524 24.18 10.16 4.91
C LEU A 524 25.48 10.89 5.27
N VAL A 525 26.53 10.83 4.45
CA VAL A 525 27.77 11.59 4.70
C VAL A 525 27.52 13.11 4.72
N ASP A 526 26.68 13.63 3.81
CA ASP A 526 26.29 15.04 3.80
C ASP A 526 25.57 15.45 5.08
N ILE A 527 24.69 14.58 5.60
CA ILE A 527 24.00 14.77 6.89
C ILE A 527 25.01 14.76 8.05
N ALA A 528 25.95 13.81 8.06
CA ALA A 528 26.96 13.72 9.12
C ALA A 528 27.85 14.97 9.19
N ARG A 529 28.18 15.55 8.03
CA ARG A 529 28.98 16.80 7.91
C ARG A 529 28.18 18.05 8.26
N ASN A 530 26.92 18.10 7.85
CA ASN A 530 26.08 19.29 7.98
C ASN A 530 24.75 18.97 8.68
N PRO A 531 24.76 18.51 9.95
CA PRO A 531 23.56 18.01 10.60
C PRO A 531 22.55 19.13 10.90
N HIS A 532 22.99 20.39 11.04
CA HIS A 532 22.12 21.55 11.24
C HIS A 532 21.02 21.74 10.17
N GLN A 533 21.22 21.20 8.97
CA GLN A 533 20.18 21.26 7.93
C GLN A 533 18.88 20.58 8.40
N LEU A 534 18.95 19.58 9.28
CA LEU A 534 17.80 18.84 9.78
C LEU A 534 16.85 19.70 10.63
N ASP A 535 17.39 20.69 11.37
CA ASP A 535 16.58 21.63 12.14
C ASP A 535 15.67 22.44 11.20
N ARG A 536 16.22 22.90 10.06
CA ARG A 536 15.46 23.61 9.02
C ARG A 536 14.44 22.71 8.31
N LEU A 537 14.80 21.46 8.01
CA LEU A 537 13.87 20.53 7.38
C LEU A 537 12.66 20.29 8.28
N ARG A 538 12.89 20.12 9.59
CA ARG A 538 11.85 19.92 10.59
C ARG A 538 10.85 21.07 10.66
N THR A 539 11.31 22.32 10.60
CA THR A 539 10.39 23.49 10.66
C THR A 539 9.45 23.56 9.46
N ASN A 540 9.78 22.88 8.36
CA ASN A 540 8.98 22.83 7.14
C ASN A 540 8.13 21.54 7.04
N VAL A 541 8.20 20.64 8.01
CA VAL A 541 7.35 19.45 8.04
C VAL A 541 5.91 19.90 8.24
N GLN A 542 5.04 19.47 7.34
CA GLN A 542 3.61 19.70 7.41
C GLN A 542 2.91 18.41 7.81
N THR A 543 1.85 18.56 8.62
CA THR A 543 0.96 17.45 8.94
C THR A 543 0.35 16.89 7.66
N PRO A 544 0.41 15.57 7.43
CA PRO A 544 -0.15 14.96 6.23
C PRO A 544 -1.68 15.07 6.23
N LYS A 545 -2.28 14.85 5.05
CA LYS A 545 -3.73 14.85 4.85
C LYS A 545 -4.42 13.92 5.86
N THR A 546 -5.39 14.45 6.60
CA THR A 546 -6.16 13.68 7.58
C THR A 546 -7.18 12.78 6.88
N MET A 547 -7.66 11.74 7.57
CA MET A 547 -8.68 10.84 7.02
C MET A 547 -10.02 11.56 6.82
N GLU A 548 -10.35 12.55 7.65
CA GLU A 548 -11.58 13.33 7.56
C GLU A 548 -11.58 14.23 6.32
N THR A 549 -10.43 14.88 6.06
CA THR A 549 -10.22 15.68 4.84
C THR A 549 -10.33 14.79 3.61
N HIS A 550 -9.67 13.63 3.66
CA HIS A 550 -9.71 12.65 2.58
C HIS A 550 -11.12 12.09 2.33
N ALA A 551 -11.89 11.81 3.37
CA ALA A 551 -13.27 11.36 3.25
C ALA A 551 -14.17 12.42 2.58
N ALA A 552 -13.94 13.71 2.84
CA ALA A 552 -14.65 14.79 2.17
C ALA A 552 -14.31 14.87 0.67
N GLU A 553 -13.04 14.68 0.30
CA GLU A 553 -12.62 14.58 -1.12
C GLU A 553 -13.28 13.37 -1.79
N MET A 554 -13.29 12.22 -1.13
CA MET A 554 -13.93 11.01 -1.64
C MET A 554 -15.44 11.17 -1.81
N GLU A 555 -16.13 11.81 -0.86
CA GLU A 555 -17.56 12.13 -0.98
C GLU A 555 -17.86 13.04 -2.19
N ALA A 556 -16.99 14.02 -2.46
CA ALA A 556 -17.10 14.88 -3.63
C ALA A 556 -16.96 14.06 -4.92
N GLU A 557 -16.03 13.11 -4.97
CA GLU A 557 -15.83 12.25 -6.12
C GLU A 557 -16.99 11.28 -6.36
N TYR A 558 -17.52 10.68 -5.29
CA TYR A 558 -18.72 9.85 -5.34
C TYR A 558 -19.93 10.63 -5.87
N SER A 559 -20.09 11.86 -5.39
CA SER A 559 -21.17 12.74 -5.85
C SER A 559 -21.00 13.14 -7.32
N ALA A 560 -19.77 13.34 -7.78
CA ALA A 560 -19.46 13.69 -9.17
C ALA A 560 -19.81 12.54 -10.13
N VAL A 561 -19.37 11.31 -9.85
CA VAL A 561 -19.66 10.16 -10.72
C VAL A 561 -21.16 9.85 -10.80
N LYS A 562 -21.89 9.97 -9.68
CA LYS A 562 -23.34 9.77 -9.66
C LYS A 562 -24.10 10.78 -10.52
N ARG A 563 -23.70 12.06 -10.48
CA ARG A 563 -24.33 13.11 -11.31
C ARG A 563 -24.13 12.84 -12.80
N SER A 564 -22.93 12.46 -13.20
CA SER A 564 -22.63 12.13 -14.61
C SER A 564 -23.44 10.93 -15.12
N GLN A 565 -23.69 9.92 -14.30
CA GLN A 565 -24.57 8.80 -14.67
C GLN A 565 -26.03 9.23 -14.88
N THR A 566 -26.54 10.13 -14.03
CA THR A 566 -27.91 10.64 -14.13
C THR A 566 -28.12 11.52 -15.37
N GLN A 567 -27.11 12.27 -15.79
CA GLN A 567 -27.19 13.10 -17.00
C GLN A 567 -27.15 12.26 -18.28
N SER A 568 -26.33 11.21 -18.32
CA SER A 568 -26.24 10.31 -19.48
C SER A 568 -27.51 9.49 -19.71
N SER A 569 -28.23 9.13 -18.65
CA SER A 569 -29.51 8.41 -18.78
C SER A 569 -30.65 9.30 -19.30
N HIS A 570 -30.64 10.61 -19.03
CA HIS A 570 -31.63 11.56 -19.53
C HIS A 570 -31.44 11.99 -21.00
N VAL A 571 -30.22 11.85 -21.55
CA VAL A 571 -29.95 12.15 -22.97
C VAL A 571 -30.24 10.94 -23.87
N SER A 572 -30.38 9.74 -23.28
CA SER A 572 -30.61 8.47 -24.00
C SER A 572 -32.07 8.00 -23.96
N SER A 573 -32.95 8.75 -23.29
CA SER A 573 -34.40 8.54 -23.20
C SER A 573 -35.14 9.62 -23.99
#